data_AF-A0A3S4V9V4-F1
#
_entry.id   AF-A0A3S4V9V4-F1
#
_cell.length_a   1.000
_cell.length_b   1.000
_cell.length_c   1.000
_cell.angle_alpha   90.00
_cell.angle_beta   90.00
_cell.angle_gamma   90.00
#
_symmetry.space_group_name_H-M   'P 1'
#
loop_
_entity.id
_entity.type
_entity.pdbx_description
1 polymer ?
#
loop_
_entity_poly.entity_id
_entity_poly.type
_entity_poly.pdbx_seq_one_letter_code
_entity_poly.pdbx_strand_id
1 'polypeptide(L)'
;MACEMKLKSNDDAQDKIEVVRYDRLQSRYLTTGDFSALQEMNTEYAIETRTLVENVLKLGAVYEPDINSRFLNFYQDTVLQTVIADVETQYANMDDINKSLTRVFDKAQKQLPNFTIPKIYTQIGAFDQSIIVGENMIGISLDKYLGEDYPLYSKYYSKSQRATMKREYIVPDCLNFYLLSLYPVKNFDKKSQQEKDMHMARVMYVVNELVGQKVFSTHYVSLVEDYLQTHKDVKLADLLKF
;
A
#
# COMPACT_ATOMS: atom_id res chain seq x y z
N MET A 1 30.22 46.05 -12.74
CA MET A 1 28.78 45.77 -12.88
C MET A 1 28.42 44.68 -11.89
N ALA A 2 27.39 44.95 -11.10
CA ALA A 2 26.99 44.15 -9.95
C ALA A 2 26.19 42.90 -10.36
N CYS A 3 26.46 41.83 -9.62
CA CYS A 3 25.64 40.69 -9.22
C CYS A 3 24.22 40.55 -9.81
N GLU A 4 23.92 39.38 -10.38
CA GLU A 4 22.63 38.69 -10.17
C GLU A 4 22.89 37.20 -9.93
N MET A 5 23.23 36.88 -8.68
CA MET A 5 23.02 35.53 -8.16
C MET A 5 21.50 35.33 -8.02
N LYS A 6 20.92 34.47 -8.86
CA LYS A 6 19.57 33.96 -8.65
C LYS A 6 19.56 33.14 -7.36
N LEU A 7 19.15 33.80 -6.28
CA LEU A 7 18.71 33.17 -5.03
C LEU A 7 17.61 32.16 -5.39
N LYS A 8 17.90 30.86 -5.23
CA LYS A 8 16.85 29.86 -5.08
C LYS A 8 16.14 30.20 -3.78
N SER A 9 14.87 30.54 -3.88
CA SER A 9 13.98 30.62 -2.73
C SER A 9 13.96 29.27 -2.04
N ASN A 10 14.39 29.25 -0.77
CA ASN A 10 14.09 28.17 0.17
C ASN A 10 12.59 28.21 0.50
N ASP A 11 11.76 27.80 -0.45
CA ASP A 11 10.46 27.24 -0.10
C ASP A 11 10.68 25.75 0.14
N ASP A 12 10.14 25.25 1.25
CA ASP A 12 10.13 23.84 1.65
C ASP A 12 9.58 22.94 0.52
N ALA A 13 10.43 22.58 -0.45
CA ALA A 13 10.17 21.57 -1.44
C ALA A 13 10.31 20.20 -0.77
N GLN A 14 9.40 19.90 0.14
CA GLN A 14 9.20 18.55 0.63
C GLN A 14 8.72 17.73 -0.58
N ASP A 15 9.48 16.71 -0.96
CA ASP A 15 9.21 15.88 -2.15
C ASP A 15 7.79 15.31 -2.05
N LYS A 16 6.92 15.71 -2.98
CA LYS A 16 5.55 15.20 -3.03
C LYS A 16 5.59 13.73 -3.41
N ILE A 17 4.91 12.90 -2.65
CA ILE A 17 4.74 11.49 -3.01
C ILE A 17 3.80 11.43 -4.22
N GLU A 18 4.33 10.97 -5.33
CA GLU A 18 3.57 10.64 -6.53
C GLU A 18 3.55 9.12 -6.69
N VAL A 19 2.35 8.54 -6.64
CA VAL A 19 2.18 7.10 -6.79
C VAL A 19 2.44 6.68 -8.24
N VAL A 20 3.35 5.72 -8.39
CA VAL A 20 3.75 5.17 -9.68
C VAL A 20 2.65 4.26 -10.23
N ARG A 21 2.14 4.59 -11.42
CA ARG A 21 0.98 3.94 -12.05
C ARG A 21 1.32 2.68 -12.85
N TYR A 22 1.97 1.71 -12.22
CA TYR A 22 2.29 0.42 -12.84
C TYR A 22 1.03 -0.35 -13.28
N ASP A 23 -0.10 -0.20 -12.56
CA ASP A 23 -1.43 -0.70 -12.93
C ASP A 23 -1.87 -0.32 -14.36
N ARG A 24 -1.46 0.85 -14.86
CA ARG A 24 -1.79 1.29 -16.22
C ARG A 24 -0.99 0.55 -17.29
N LEU A 25 0.29 0.28 -17.03
CA LEU A 25 1.12 -0.54 -17.92
C LEU A 25 0.62 -1.99 -17.92
N GLN A 26 0.34 -2.51 -16.73
CA GLN A 26 -0.30 -3.80 -16.54
C GLN A 26 -1.61 -3.89 -17.34
N SER A 27 -2.53 -2.94 -17.18
CA SER A 27 -3.79 -2.92 -17.93
C SER A 27 -3.58 -2.89 -19.43
N ARG A 28 -2.70 -2.02 -19.94
CA ARG A 28 -2.40 -1.90 -21.37
C ARG A 28 -1.94 -3.23 -21.95
N TYR A 29 -1.03 -3.93 -21.27
CA TYR A 29 -0.60 -5.28 -21.67
C TYR A 29 -1.76 -6.29 -21.62
N LEU A 30 -2.49 -6.34 -20.52
CA LEU A 30 -3.48 -7.39 -20.26
C LEU A 30 -4.78 -7.24 -21.06
N THR A 31 -5.10 -6.03 -21.54
CA THR A 31 -6.31 -5.74 -22.33
C THR A 31 -6.05 -5.79 -23.83
N THR A 32 -4.85 -5.37 -24.27
CA THR A 32 -4.55 -5.21 -25.71
C THR A 32 -3.45 -6.13 -26.23
N GLY A 33 -2.71 -6.80 -25.34
CA GLY A 33 -1.51 -7.57 -25.71
C GLY A 33 -0.33 -6.68 -26.11
N ASP A 34 -0.30 -5.41 -25.68
CA ASP A 34 0.76 -4.45 -26.05
C ASP A 34 2.14 -4.89 -25.56
N PHE A 35 2.98 -5.32 -26.50
CA PHE A 35 4.33 -5.78 -26.24
C PHE A 35 5.26 -4.68 -25.73
N SER A 36 5.00 -3.41 -26.07
CA SER A 36 5.81 -2.29 -25.55
C SER A 36 5.57 -2.08 -24.06
N ALA A 37 4.31 -2.22 -23.61
CA ALA A 37 3.97 -2.25 -22.19
C ALA A 37 4.68 -3.40 -21.47
N LEU A 38 4.63 -4.61 -22.05
CA LEU A 38 5.32 -5.77 -21.49
C LEU A 38 6.83 -5.55 -21.38
N GLN A 39 7.45 -4.93 -22.38
CA GLN A 39 8.88 -4.63 -22.36
C GLN A 39 9.22 -3.64 -21.24
N GLU A 40 8.44 -2.57 -21.09
CA GLU A 40 8.61 -1.58 -20.03
C GLU A 40 8.42 -2.20 -18.64
N MET A 41 7.40 -3.06 -18.47
CA MET A 41 7.17 -3.83 -17.25
C MET A 41 8.39 -4.69 -16.86
N ASN A 42 9.00 -5.36 -17.83
CA ASN A 42 10.14 -6.26 -17.58
C ASN A 42 11.50 -5.54 -17.45
N THR A 43 11.58 -4.24 -17.78
CA THR A 43 12.83 -3.47 -17.74
C THR A 43 12.80 -2.43 -16.64
N GLU A 44 11.92 -1.44 -16.74
CA GLU A 44 11.81 -0.32 -15.80
C GLU A 44 11.10 -0.69 -14.49
N TYR A 45 10.22 -1.70 -14.53
CA TYR A 45 9.42 -2.16 -13.39
C TYR A 45 9.65 -3.64 -13.06
N ALA A 46 10.87 -4.13 -13.27
CA ALA A 46 11.20 -5.54 -13.14
C ALA A 46 10.89 -6.12 -11.74
N ILE A 47 11.04 -5.33 -10.68
CA ILE A 47 10.76 -5.77 -9.30
C ILE A 47 9.25 -5.86 -9.07
N GLU A 48 8.49 -4.85 -9.51
CA GLU A 48 7.03 -4.82 -9.43
C GLU A 48 6.43 -5.98 -10.24
N THR A 49 6.90 -6.20 -11.47
CA THR A 49 6.48 -7.31 -12.34
C THR A 49 6.79 -8.65 -11.72
N ARG A 50 8.02 -8.85 -11.24
CA ARG A 50 8.41 -10.11 -10.57
C ARG A 50 7.57 -10.37 -9.33
N THR A 51 7.35 -9.34 -8.51
CA THR A 51 6.55 -9.47 -7.28
C THR A 51 5.11 -9.85 -7.61
N LEU A 52 4.50 -9.21 -8.60
CA LEU A 52 3.14 -9.54 -9.05
C LEU A 52 3.06 -10.98 -9.55
N VAL A 53 3.94 -11.37 -10.48
CA VAL A 53 3.88 -12.68 -11.14
C VAL A 53 4.22 -13.83 -10.18
N GLU A 54 5.30 -13.71 -9.40
CA GLU A 54 5.82 -14.79 -8.55
C GLU A 54 5.11 -14.87 -7.20
N ASN A 55 4.88 -13.73 -6.53
CA ASN A 55 4.48 -13.72 -5.12
C ASN A 55 2.97 -13.51 -4.94
N VAL A 56 2.37 -12.66 -5.77
CA VAL A 56 0.93 -12.34 -5.69
C VAL A 56 0.12 -13.37 -6.47
N LEU A 57 0.35 -13.47 -7.79
CA LEU A 57 -0.43 -14.34 -8.67
C LEU A 57 0.07 -15.79 -8.68
N LYS A 58 1.31 -16.02 -8.27
CA LYS A 58 1.95 -17.35 -8.19
C LYS A 58 1.90 -18.10 -9.52
N LEU A 59 2.16 -17.39 -10.61
CA LEU A 59 2.09 -17.93 -11.97
C LEU A 59 3.36 -18.64 -12.42
N GLY A 60 4.38 -18.76 -11.58
CA GLY A 60 5.70 -19.28 -11.96
C GLY A 60 6.75 -18.18 -11.95
N ALA A 61 7.97 -18.52 -12.34
CA ALA A 61 9.10 -17.59 -12.32
C ALA A 61 9.16 -16.72 -13.58
N VAL A 62 9.60 -15.45 -13.44
CA VAL A 62 9.65 -14.49 -14.57
C VAL A 62 10.64 -14.84 -15.68
N TYR A 63 11.52 -15.82 -15.46
CA TYR A 63 12.44 -16.33 -16.48
C TYR A 63 11.87 -17.51 -17.27
N GLU A 64 10.71 -18.05 -16.90
CA GLU A 64 10.09 -19.16 -17.62
C GLU A 64 9.68 -18.71 -19.04
N PRO A 65 9.98 -19.48 -20.10
CA PRO A 65 9.75 -19.04 -21.49
C PRO A 65 8.29 -18.69 -21.82
N ASP A 66 7.32 -19.28 -21.11
CA ASP A 66 5.89 -19.10 -21.32
C ASP A 66 5.21 -18.19 -20.28
N ILE A 67 5.97 -17.58 -19.37
CA ILE A 67 5.41 -16.80 -18.25
C ILE A 67 4.54 -15.64 -18.71
N ASN A 68 4.94 -14.94 -19.77
CA ASN A 68 4.19 -13.80 -20.31
C ASN A 68 2.84 -14.24 -20.87
N SER A 69 2.80 -15.38 -21.55
CA SER A 69 1.57 -15.98 -22.07
C SER A 69 0.67 -16.45 -20.93
N ARG A 70 1.22 -17.08 -19.89
CA ARG A 70 0.47 -17.48 -18.68
C ARG A 70 -0.13 -16.27 -17.97
N PHE A 71 0.64 -15.20 -17.83
CA PHE A 71 0.20 -13.95 -17.22
C PHE A 71 -0.92 -13.28 -18.02
N LEU A 72 -0.77 -13.16 -19.34
CA LEU A 72 -1.84 -12.64 -20.21
C LEU A 72 -3.10 -13.51 -20.10
N ASN A 73 -2.96 -14.82 -20.26
CA ASN A 73 -4.08 -15.78 -20.23
C ASN A 73 -4.82 -15.78 -18.89
N PHE A 74 -4.11 -15.57 -17.77
CA PHE A 74 -4.72 -15.49 -16.45
C PHE A 74 -5.77 -14.38 -16.37
N TYR A 75 -5.53 -13.23 -17.02
CA TYR A 75 -6.46 -12.09 -17.03
C TYR A 75 -7.46 -12.10 -18.20
N GLN A 76 -7.42 -13.07 -19.11
CA GLN A 76 -8.38 -13.13 -20.23
C GLN A 76 -9.81 -13.52 -19.79
N ASP A 77 -9.99 -13.99 -18.55
CA ASP A 77 -11.34 -14.20 -18.00
C ASP A 77 -12.13 -12.88 -17.92
N THR A 78 -13.41 -12.93 -18.28
CA THR A 78 -14.29 -11.75 -18.35
C THR A 78 -14.45 -11.04 -17.01
N VAL A 79 -14.36 -11.77 -15.89
CA VAL A 79 -14.39 -11.19 -14.54
C VAL A 79 -13.18 -10.28 -14.34
N LEU A 80 -11.97 -10.76 -14.64
CA LEU A 80 -10.76 -9.98 -14.43
C LEU A 80 -10.63 -8.81 -15.42
N GLN A 81 -11.12 -8.96 -16.65
CA GLN A 81 -11.22 -7.82 -17.58
C GLN A 81 -12.18 -6.74 -17.05
N THR A 82 -13.30 -7.12 -16.44
CA THR A 82 -14.22 -6.17 -15.79
C THR A 82 -13.52 -5.44 -14.64
N VAL A 83 -12.78 -6.17 -13.81
CA VAL A 83 -12.02 -5.58 -12.69
C VAL A 83 -10.99 -4.58 -13.18
N ILE A 84 -10.27 -4.88 -14.27
CA ILE A 84 -9.32 -3.94 -14.88
C ILE A 84 -10.02 -2.63 -15.26
N ALA A 85 -11.14 -2.72 -15.99
CA ALA A 85 -11.89 -1.54 -16.43
C ALA A 85 -12.44 -0.71 -15.26
N ASP A 86 -12.94 -1.37 -14.21
CA ASP A 86 -13.45 -0.71 -13.01
C ASP A 86 -12.34 0.01 -12.24
N VAL A 87 -11.16 -0.62 -12.11
CA VAL A 87 -9.96 0.01 -11.51
C VAL A 87 -9.53 1.23 -12.33
N GLU A 88 -9.42 1.11 -13.64
CA GLU A 88 -9.03 2.24 -14.51
C GLU A 88 -9.98 3.42 -14.36
N THR A 89 -11.29 3.15 -14.31
CA THR A 89 -12.34 4.17 -14.16
C THR A 89 -12.26 4.84 -12.79
N GLN A 90 -12.25 4.06 -11.71
CA GLN A 90 -12.27 4.59 -10.34
C GLN A 90 -10.96 5.30 -9.95
N TYR A 91 -9.84 4.88 -10.52
CA TYR A 91 -8.50 5.43 -10.24
C TYR A 91 -7.93 6.23 -11.41
N ALA A 92 -8.79 6.80 -12.26
CA ALA A 92 -8.38 7.76 -13.28
C ALA A 92 -7.65 8.97 -12.64
N ASN A 93 -8.12 9.43 -11.48
CA ASN A 93 -7.48 10.44 -10.64
C ASN A 93 -6.94 9.82 -9.34
N MET A 94 -5.74 10.24 -8.91
CA MET A 94 -5.05 9.78 -7.69
C MET A 94 -4.62 10.95 -6.79
N ASP A 95 -5.06 12.19 -7.06
CA ASP A 95 -4.56 13.39 -6.40
C ASP A 95 -4.86 13.41 -4.90
N ASP A 96 -6.04 12.92 -4.52
CA ASP A 96 -6.45 12.77 -3.12
C ASP A 96 -5.54 11.78 -2.39
N ILE A 97 -5.24 10.64 -3.01
CA ILE A 97 -4.36 9.60 -2.47
C ILE A 97 -2.92 10.14 -2.37
N ASN A 98 -2.38 10.75 -3.43
CA ASN A 98 -1.04 11.34 -3.46
C ASN A 98 -0.86 12.40 -2.36
N LYS A 99 -1.84 13.31 -2.21
CA LYS A 99 -1.83 14.34 -1.15
C LYS A 99 -1.90 13.72 0.24
N SER A 100 -2.76 12.73 0.43
CA SER A 100 -2.93 12.06 1.73
C SER A 100 -1.68 11.24 2.10
N LEU A 101 -1.10 10.49 1.16
CA LEU A 101 0.18 9.79 1.34
C LEU A 101 1.28 10.77 1.72
N THR A 102 1.47 11.85 0.93
CA THR A 102 2.48 12.88 1.21
C THR A 102 2.34 13.39 2.65
N ARG A 103 1.14 13.86 3.01
CA ARG A 103 0.86 14.40 4.35
C ARG A 103 1.16 13.39 5.47
N VAL A 104 0.71 12.15 5.31
CA VAL A 104 0.81 11.12 6.34
C VAL A 104 2.25 10.62 6.50
N PHE A 105 2.94 10.39 5.39
CA PHE A 105 4.32 9.90 5.40
C PHE A 105 5.31 10.99 5.81
N ASP A 106 5.05 12.26 5.48
CA ASP A 106 5.82 13.40 6.01
C ASP A 106 5.68 13.51 7.53
N LYS A 107 4.45 13.33 8.04
CA LYS A 107 4.20 13.32 9.48
C LYS A 107 4.90 12.12 10.14
N ALA A 108 4.85 10.94 9.52
CA ALA A 108 5.56 9.75 9.98
C ALA A 108 7.08 10.01 10.04
N GLN A 109 7.66 10.57 8.98
CA GLN A 109 9.09 10.90 8.92
C GLN A 109 9.51 11.90 10.00
N LYS A 110 8.66 12.87 10.34
CA LYS A 110 8.93 13.86 11.41
C LYS A 110 8.80 13.27 12.82
N GLN A 111 7.94 12.26 13.02
CA GLN A 111 7.60 11.75 14.36
C GLN A 111 8.25 10.41 14.70
N LEU A 112 8.64 9.62 13.69
CA LEU A 112 9.21 8.29 13.85
C LEU A 112 10.70 8.30 13.48
N PRO A 113 11.59 7.82 14.37
CA PRO A 113 13.02 7.80 14.11
C PRO A 113 13.36 6.80 12.99
N ASN A 114 14.28 7.20 12.11
CA ASN A 114 14.77 6.39 10.98
C ASN A 114 13.69 5.95 9.98
N PHE A 115 12.54 6.65 9.93
CA PHE A 115 11.50 6.37 8.96
C PHE A 115 11.92 6.86 7.57
N THR A 116 12.01 5.93 6.63
CA THR A 116 12.30 6.23 5.22
C THR A 116 10.99 6.19 4.45
N ILE A 117 10.77 7.15 3.54
CA ILE A 117 9.59 7.14 2.68
C ILE A 117 9.87 6.15 1.52
N PRO A 118 9.08 5.08 1.35
CA PRO A 118 9.29 4.10 0.29
C PRO A 118 8.75 4.61 -1.05
N LYS A 119 9.21 4.01 -2.15
CA LYS A 119 8.56 4.18 -3.46
C LYS A 119 7.18 3.51 -3.40
N ILE A 120 6.13 4.21 -3.82
CA ILE A 120 4.76 3.68 -3.80
C ILE A 120 4.29 3.50 -5.23
N TYR A 121 3.76 2.31 -5.54
CA TYR A 121 3.19 1.99 -6.84
C TYR A 121 1.83 1.30 -6.69
N THR A 122 1.05 1.30 -7.77
CA THR A 122 -0.24 0.62 -7.86
C THR A 122 -0.20 -0.54 -8.83
N GLN A 123 -1.00 -1.57 -8.57
CA GLN A 123 -1.15 -2.76 -9.41
C GLN A 123 -2.58 -3.32 -9.33
N ILE A 124 -2.87 -4.35 -10.12
CA ILE A 124 -4.10 -5.13 -10.07
C ILE A 124 -3.73 -6.56 -9.68
N GLY A 125 -4.09 -6.99 -8.47
CA GLY A 125 -3.60 -8.23 -7.84
C GLY A 125 -4.54 -9.43 -7.89
N ALA A 126 -5.62 -9.36 -8.67
CA ALA A 126 -6.68 -10.38 -8.73
C ALA A 126 -7.28 -10.72 -7.35
N PHE A 127 -7.48 -9.69 -6.55
CA PHE A 127 -8.01 -9.67 -5.20
C PHE A 127 -7.17 -10.40 -4.13
N ASP A 128 -5.96 -10.87 -4.41
CA ASP A 128 -5.15 -11.62 -3.43
C ASP A 128 -4.75 -10.75 -2.21
N GLN A 129 -3.77 -9.86 -2.38
CA GLN A 129 -3.23 -9.02 -1.31
C GLN A 129 -3.51 -7.55 -1.57
N SER A 130 -3.94 -6.80 -0.54
CA SER A 130 -4.22 -5.37 -0.65
C SER A 130 -2.96 -4.51 -0.72
N ILE A 131 -2.01 -4.76 0.18
CA ILE A 131 -0.75 -4.03 0.28
C ILE A 131 0.39 -5.03 0.28
N ILE A 132 1.36 -4.80 -0.58
CA ILE A 132 2.59 -5.59 -0.70
C ILE A 132 3.74 -4.70 -0.24
N VAL A 133 4.53 -5.16 0.72
CA VAL A 133 5.68 -4.41 1.24
C VAL A 133 6.97 -5.11 0.85
N GLY A 134 7.83 -4.40 0.11
CA GLY A 134 9.19 -4.80 -0.24
C GLY A 134 10.23 -3.97 0.50
N GLU A 135 11.52 -4.21 0.20
CA GLU A 135 12.65 -3.63 0.93
C GLU A 135 12.60 -2.09 1.05
N ASN A 136 12.15 -1.38 0.01
CA ASN A 136 11.92 0.08 0.02
C ASN A 136 10.73 0.48 -0.87
N MET A 137 9.75 -0.41 -1.02
CA MET A 137 8.60 -0.16 -1.89
C MET A 137 7.29 -0.69 -1.30
N ILE A 138 6.20 -0.02 -1.65
CA ILE A 138 4.84 -0.44 -1.31
C ILE A 138 4.05 -0.57 -2.62
N GLY A 139 3.53 -1.78 -2.87
CA GLY A 139 2.57 -2.05 -3.93
C GLY A 139 1.14 -1.99 -3.40
N ILE A 140 0.28 -1.21 -4.03
CA ILE A 140 -1.14 -1.08 -3.69
C ILE A 140 -1.96 -1.80 -4.76
N SER A 141 -2.65 -2.86 -4.38
CA SER A 141 -3.59 -3.56 -5.28
C SER A 141 -4.92 -2.83 -5.31
N LEU A 142 -5.15 -2.02 -6.34
CA LEU A 142 -6.31 -1.12 -6.44
C LEU A 142 -7.64 -1.87 -6.49
N ASP A 143 -7.62 -3.08 -7.04
CA ASP A 143 -8.75 -4.01 -7.09
C ASP A 143 -9.22 -4.48 -5.71
N LYS A 144 -8.51 -4.15 -4.62
CA LYS A 144 -8.93 -4.38 -3.23
C LYS A 144 -9.69 -3.22 -2.60
N TYR A 145 -9.87 -2.11 -3.32
CA TYR A 145 -10.41 -0.87 -2.79
C TYR A 145 -11.55 -0.27 -3.64
N LEU A 146 -12.24 -1.10 -4.43
CA LEU A 146 -13.35 -0.72 -5.32
C LEU A 146 -14.65 -0.35 -4.57
N GLY A 147 -14.66 -0.49 -3.24
CA GLY A 147 -15.81 -0.17 -2.38
C GLY A 147 -16.39 -1.41 -1.73
N GLU A 148 -16.88 -1.28 -0.49
CA GLU A 148 -17.45 -2.39 0.29
C GLU A 148 -18.53 -3.17 -0.48
N ASP A 149 -19.35 -2.46 -1.25
CA ASP A 149 -20.47 -2.99 -2.01
C ASP A 149 -20.11 -3.42 -3.45
N TYR A 150 -18.82 -3.43 -3.82
CA TYR A 150 -18.41 -3.89 -5.14
C TYR A 150 -18.91 -5.33 -5.37
N PRO A 151 -19.74 -5.60 -6.41
CA PRO A 151 -20.52 -6.84 -6.50
C PRO A 151 -19.69 -8.12 -6.41
N LEU A 152 -18.51 -8.14 -7.03
CA LEU A 152 -17.64 -9.32 -7.03
C LEU A 152 -17.09 -9.66 -5.64
N TYR A 153 -16.92 -8.70 -4.74
CA TYR A 153 -16.38 -8.97 -3.41
C TYR A 153 -17.27 -9.90 -2.60
N SER A 154 -18.59 -9.82 -2.78
CA SER A 154 -19.55 -10.67 -2.06
C SER A 154 -19.33 -12.17 -2.29
N LYS A 155 -18.67 -12.56 -3.38
CA LYS A 155 -18.34 -13.95 -3.71
C LYS A 155 -17.14 -14.49 -2.93
N TYR A 156 -16.21 -13.61 -2.54
CA TYR A 156 -14.89 -13.99 -2.02
C TYR A 156 -14.63 -13.50 -0.58
N TYR A 157 -15.36 -12.49 -0.12
CA TYR A 157 -15.12 -11.83 1.16
C TYR A 157 -16.38 -11.72 2.00
N SER A 158 -16.22 -11.91 3.31
CA SER A 158 -17.27 -11.66 4.29
C SER A 158 -17.61 -10.17 4.35
N LYS A 159 -18.78 -9.83 4.91
CA LYS A 159 -19.15 -8.43 5.16
C LYS A 159 -18.11 -7.69 6.01
N SER A 160 -17.55 -8.34 7.03
CA SER A 160 -16.53 -7.72 7.88
C SER A 160 -15.22 -7.44 7.14
N GLN A 161 -14.80 -8.31 6.22
CA GLN A 161 -13.63 -8.07 5.38
C GLN A 161 -13.88 -6.91 4.40
N ARG A 162 -15.07 -6.84 3.80
CA ARG A 162 -15.42 -5.79 2.82
C ARG A 162 -15.53 -4.40 3.44
N ALA A 163 -15.80 -4.29 4.73
CA ALA A 163 -15.94 -3.01 5.44
C ALA A 163 -14.70 -2.10 5.34
N THR A 164 -13.52 -2.65 5.05
CA THR A 164 -12.27 -1.88 4.85
C THR A 164 -11.81 -1.86 3.39
N MET A 165 -12.55 -2.48 2.47
CA MET A 165 -12.19 -2.55 1.04
C MET A 165 -12.66 -1.31 0.26
N LYS A 166 -12.31 -0.13 0.78
CA LYS A 166 -12.73 1.18 0.24
C LYS A 166 -11.52 2.08 0.00
N ARG A 167 -11.61 2.98 -0.98
CA ARG A 167 -10.57 3.97 -1.33
C ARG A 167 -9.95 4.68 -0.12
N GLU A 168 -10.76 5.06 0.87
CA GLU A 168 -10.32 5.75 2.09
C GLU A 168 -9.37 4.93 2.99
N TYR A 169 -9.34 3.61 2.83
CA TYR A 169 -8.45 2.71 3.57
C TYR A 169 -7.08 2.52 2.89
N ILE A 170 -6.88 2.98 1.66
CA ILE A 170 -5.59 2.83 0.96
C ILE A 170 -4.45 3.41 1.78
N VAL A 171 -4.55 4.66 2.21
CA VAL A 171 -3.46 5.34 2.94
C VAL A 171 -3.24 4.77 4.34
N PRO A 172 -4.28 4.55 5.17
CA PRO A 172 -4.13 3.88 6.45
C PRO A 172 -3.50 2.48 6.32
N ASP A 173 -3.95 1.67 5.38
CA ASP A 173 -3.41 0.32 5.18
C ASP A 173 -1.95 0.38 4.71
N CYS A 174 -1.62 1.26 3.76
CA CYS A 174 -0.24 1.48 3.32
C CYS A 174 0.69 1.72 4.51
N LEU A 175 0.33 2.69 5.36
CA LEU A 175 1.15 3.02 6.53
C LEU A 175 1.16 1.88 7.55
N ASN A 176 0.02 1.22 7.79
CA ASN A 176 -0.08 0.13 8.75
C ASN A 176 0.84 -1.05 8.38
N PHE A 177 0.73 -1.54 7.14
CA PHE A 177 1.57 -2.65 6.67
C PHE A 177 3.05 -2.27 6.59
N TYR A 178 3.36 -1.02 6.22
CA TYR A 178 4.74 -0.55 6.21
C TYR A 178 5.35 -0.43 7.61
N LEU A 179 4.58 0.06 8.59
CA LEU A 179 5.05 0.08 9.98
C LEU A 179 5.23 -1.34 10.53
N LEU A 180 4.34 -2.28 10.22
CA LEU A 180 4.53 -3.69 10.60
C LEU A 180 5.80 -4.30 10.01
N SER A 181 6.20 -3.91 8.80
CA SER A 181 7.45 -4.41 8.20
C SER A 181 8.70 -3.76 8.82
N LEU A 182 8.61 -2.49 9.21
CA LEU A 182 9.72 -1.78 9.87
C LEU A 182 9.89 -2.20 11.34
N TYR A 183 8.80 -2.58 11.99
CA TYR A 183 8.77 -2.94 13.41
C TYR A 183 8.20 -4.36 13.61
N PRO A 184 8.85 -5.41 13.08
CA PRO A 184 8.34 -6.76 13.21
C PRO A 184 8.45 -7.27 14.65
N VAL A 185 7.47 -8.06 15.08
CA VAL A 185 7.50 -8.73 16.37
C VAL A 185 8.66 -9.72 16.43
N LYS A 186 9.55 -9.56 17.40
CA LYS A 186 10.65 -10.51 17.64
C LYS A 186 10.11 -11.86 18.10
N ASN A 187 10.66 -12.95 17.55
CA ASN A 187 10.27 -14.31 17.86
C ASN A 187 8.76 -14.56 17.67
N PHE A 188 8.18 -14.06 16.57
CA PHE A 188 6.73 -14.11 16.29
C PHE A 188 6.08 -15.47 16.55
N ASP A 189 6.73 -16.58 16.17
CA ASP A 189 6.18 -17.94 16.36
C ASP A 189 6.06 -18.36 17.82
N LYS A 190 6.80 -17.72 18.72
CA LYS A 190 6.78 -17.99 20.17
C LYS A 190 5.80 -17.08 20.93
N LYS A 191 5.18 -16.11 20.25
CA LYS A 191 4.27 -15.13 20.86
C LYS A 191 2.85 -15.65 20.92
N SER A 192 2.18 -15.38 22.04
CA SER A 192 0.74 -15.64 22.17
C SER A 192 -0.08 -14.79 21.20
N GLN A 193 -1.32 -15.21 20.92
CA GLN A 193 -2.22 -14.43 20.07
C GLN A 193 -2.46 -13.03 20.64
N GLN A 194 -2.61 -12.92 21.97
CA GLN A 194 -2.80 -11.64 22.65
C GLN A 194 -1.61 -10.69 22.47
N GLU A 195 -0.38 -11.20 22.51
CA GLU A 195 0.81 -10.38 22.25
C GLU A 195 0.85 -9.88 20.79
N LYS A 196 0.44 -10.72 19.84
CA LYS A 196 0.33 -10.35 18.42
C LYS A 196 -0.75 -9.29 18.20
N ASP A 197 -1.92 -9.47 18.80
CA ASP A 197 -3.03 -8.52 18.71
C ASP A 197 -2.68 -7.18 19.35
N MET A 198 -1.98 -7.20 20.50
CA MET A 198 -1.51 -5.99 21.16
C MET A 198 -0.47 -5.24 20.31
N HIS A 199 0.47 -5.96 19.68
CA HIS A 199 1.41 -5.34 18.76
C HIS A 199 0.69 -4.69 17.57
N MET A 200 -0.22 -5.42 16.93
CA MET A 200 -1.05 -4.90 15.84
C MET A 200 -1.82 -3.65 16.27
N ALA A 201 -2.43 -3.66 17.46
CA ALA A 201 -3.18 -2.53 17.98
C ALA A 201 -2.33 -1.29 18.24
N ARG A 202 -1.09 -1.45 18.70
CA ARG A 202 -0.15 -0.33 18.87
C ARG A 202 0.21 0.30 17.53
N VAL A 203 0.46 -0.52 16.50
CA VAL A 203 0.71 -0.02 15.14
C VAL A 203 -0.54 0.71 14.61
N MET A 204 -1.71 0.09 14.72
CA MET A 204 -2.99 0.69 14.32
C MET A 204 -3.26 2.02 15.03
N TYR A 205 -2.96 2.12 16.33
CA TYR A 205 -3.07 3.37 17.07
C TYR A 205 -2.12 4.45 16.52
N VAL A 206 -0.85 4.11 16.28
CA VAL A 206 0.11 5.04 15.67
C VAL A 206 -0.36 5.50 14.29
N VAL A 207 -0.95 4.60 13.50
CA VAL A 207 -1.54 4.97 12.20
C VAL A 207 -2.70 5.92 12.36
N ASN A 208 -3.63 5.68 13.29
CA ASN A 208 -4.75 6.60 13.56
C ASN A 208 -4.24 8.00 13.92
N GLU A 209 -3.22 8.09 14.77
CA GLU A 209 -2.60 9.36 15.17
C GLU A 209 -1.93 10.06 13.98
N LEU A 210 -1.19 9.33 13.15
CA LEU A 210 -0.51 9.90 11.98
C LEU A 210 -1.49 10.32 10.88
N VAL A 211 -2.54 9.53 10.64
CA VAL A 211 -3.61 9.88 9.70
C VAL A 211 -4.49 11.02 10.24
N GLY A 212 -4.61 11.13 11.57
CA GLY A 212 -5.44 12.13 12.25
C GLY A 212 -6.92 11.74 12.32
N GLN A 213 -7.23 10.45 12.24
CA GLN A 213 -8.60 9.93 12.31
C GLN A 213 -8.61 8.50 12.90
N LYS A 214 -9.71 8.11 13.55
CA LYS A 214 -9.87 6.76 14.11
C LYS A 214 -10.29 5.75 13.04
N VAL A 215 -9.37 5.37 12.14
CA VAL A 215 -9.62 4.38 11.08
C VAL A 215 -9.75 2.97 11.65
N PHE A 216 -8.87 2.63 12.59
CA PHE A 216 -8.84 1.33 13.26
C PHE A 216 -9.39 1.45 14.67
N SER A 217 -10.42 0.68 15.01
CA SER A 217 -11.13 0.80 16.28
C SER A 217 -11.37 -0.55 16.95
N THR A 218 -10.34 -1.39 17.01
CA THR A 218 -10.44 -2.70 17.69
C THR A 218 -10.43 -2.53 19.20
N HIS A 219 -10.90 -3.54 19.94
CA HIS A 219 -10.83 -3.54 21.41
C HIS A 219 -9.42 -3.26 21.95
N TYR A 220 -8.40 -3.84 21.33
CA TYR A 220 -7.01 -3.62 21.73
C TYR A 220 -6.51 -2.20 21.43
N VAL A 221 -7.00 -1.54 20.37
CA VAL A 221 -6.68 -0.12 20.13
C VAL A 221 -7.23 0.73 21.27
N SER A 222 -8.45 0.46 21.74
CA SER A 222 -9.01 1.15 22.91
C SER A 222 -8.16 0.94 24.18
N LEU A 223 -7.62 -0.27 24.39
CA LEU A 223 -6.71 -0.52 25.52
C LEU A 223 -5.41 0.31 25.43
N VAL A 224 -4.88 0.52 24.21
CA VAL A 224 -3.72 1.38 23.99
C VAL A 224 -4.09 2.85 24.26
N GLU A 225 -5.26 3.30 23.80
CA GLU A 225 -5.78 4.65 24.08
C GLU A 225 -5.90 4.90 25.60
N ASP A 226 -6.51 3.98 26.34
CA ASP A 226 -6.70 4.08 27.79
C ASP A 226 -5.36 4.11 28.54
N TYR A 227 -4.39 3.29 28.12
CA TYR A 227 -3.04 3.31 28.68
C TYR A 227 -2.37 4.69 28.53
N LEU A 228 -2.48 5.31 27.35
CA LEU A 228 -1.85 6.59 27.05
C LEU A 228 -2.51 7.78 27.76
N GLN A 229 -3.79 7.68 28.15
CA GLN A 229 -4.44 8.72 28.96
C GLN A 229 -3.72 8.97 30.30
N THR A 230 -3.10 7.92 30.85
CA THR A 230 -2.36 7.97 32.13
C THR A 230 -0.84 8.05 31.95
N HIS A 231 -0.32 7.87 30.73
CA HIS A 231 1.12 7.85 30.40
C HIS A 231 1.43 8.84 29.26
N LYS A 232 1.22 10.14 29.52
CA LYS A 232 1.29 11.22 28.51
C LYS A 232 2.70 11.50 27.97
N ASP A 233 3.72 10.96 28.62
CA ASP A 233 5.14 11.09 28.25
C ASP A 233 5.57 10.06 27.19
N VAL A 234 4.78 9.01 26.96
CA VAL A 234 5.04 7.98 25.95
C VAL A 234 4.90 8.57 24.55
N LYS A 235 5.97 8.48 23.75
CA LYS A 235 5.95 8.93 22.35
C LYS A 235 5.43 7.82 21.43
N LEU A 236 4.89 8.19 20.27
CA LEU A 236 4.41 7.22 19.27
C LEU A 236 5.48 6.18 18.89
N ALA A 237 6.73 6.62 18.74
CA ALA A 237 7.84 5.73 18.42
C ALA A 237 8.11 4.66 19.48
N ASP A 238 7.74 4.89 20.75
CA ASP A 238 7.96 3.93 21.82
C ASP A 238 6.94 2.79 21.78
N LEU A 239 5.75 3.04 21.20
CA LEU A 239 4.73 2.01 20.99
C LEU A 239 5.15 0.95 19.96
N LEU A 240 6.11 1.29 19.09
CA LEU A 240 6.55 0.43 17.97
C LEU A 240 7.77 -0.46 18.32
N LYS A 241 8.44 -0.25 19.46
CA LYS A 241 9.76 -0.88 19.77
C LYS A 241 9.69 -2.27 20.43
N PHE A 242 8.56 -2.97 20.37
CA PHE A 242 8.32 -4.19 21.17
C PHE A 242 8.53 -5.50 20.40
#